data_AF-A0A926HTH8-F1
#
_entry.id   AF-A0A926HTH8-F1
#
_cell.length_a   1.000
_cell.length_b   1.000
_cell.length_c   1.000
_cell.angle_alpha   90.00
_cell.angle_beta   90.00
_cell.angle_gamma   90.00
#
_symmetry.space_group_name_H-M   'P 1'
#
loop_
_entity.id
_entity.type
_entity.pdbx_description
1 polymer ?
#
loop_
_entity_poly.entity_id
_entity_poly.type
_entity_poly.pdbx_seq_one_letter_code
_entity_poly.pdbx_strand_id
1 'polypeptide(L)'
;MKWLSHLKTINHHKALVMKYCFKIGLYRQGLLHDLSKYSPCEFRVGARYFQGNRSPNDAERAATGCSSAWLHHKGRNKHHLEYWIDYSPEGDHALAGMEMPVRYVAEMFCDRIAACKTYKKEAYQDRDAYDYYMKSRDHYLLHPNTQALLEQLLSMLMERGEEQTFAYIRHEVLGRR
;
A
#
# COMPACT_ATOMS: atom_id res chain seq x y z
N MET A 1 5.48 16.00 -20.44
CA MET A 1 4.01 16.06 -20.26
C MET A 1 3.64 15.37 -18.96
N LYS A 2 2.72 15.92 -18.15
CA LYS A 2 2.36 15.36 -16.83
C LYS A 2 1.91 13.89 -16.87
N TRP A 3 1.12 13.50 -17.87
CA TRP A 3 0.63 12.14 -18.02
C TRP A 3 1.74 11.11 -18.28
N LEU A 4 2.79 11.47 -19.05
CA LEU A 4 3.95 10.59 -19.28
C LEU A 4 4.74 10.37 -18.00
N SER A 5 4.97 11.45 -17.23
CA SER A 5 5.68 11.34 -15.95
C SER A 5 4.86 10.52 -14.95
N HIS A 6 3.54 10.72 -14.90
CA HIS A 6 2.64 9.91 -14.07
C HIS A 6 2.70 8.42 -14.45
N LEU A 7 2.62 8.10 -15.75
CA LEU A 7 2.71 6.72 -16.24
C LEU A 7 4.04 6.06 -15.85
N LYS A 8 5.16 6.78 -15.98
CA LYS A 8 6.48 6.31 -15.54
C LYS A 8 6.50 6.03 -14.04
N THR A 9 5.94 6.91 -13.22
CA THR A 9 5.87 6.73 -11.76
C THR A 9 5.05 5.50 -11.37
N ILE A 10 3.84 5.32 -11.91
CA ILE A 10 3.01 4.15 -11.55
C ILE A 10 3.62 2.83 -12.03
N ASN A 11 4.27 2.82 -13.20
CA ASN A 11 4.97 1.63 -13.70
C ASN A 11 6.19 1.28 -12.85
N HIS A 12 6.95 2.28 -12.42
CA HIS A 12 8.10 2.08 -11.52
C HIS A 12 7.66 1.51 -10.17
N HIS A 13 6.65 2.12 -9.55
CA HIS A 13 6.05 1.64 -8.29
C HIS A 13 5.57 0.19 -8.42
N LYS A 14 4.78 -0.10 -9.46
CA LYS A 14 4.27 -1.45 -9.72
C LYS A 14 5.40 -2.47 -9.91
N ALA A 15 6.48 -2.10 -10.61
CA ALA A 15 7.62 -2.98 -10.80
C ALA A 15 8.35 -3.29 -9.48
N LEU A 16 8.50 -2.30 -8.59
CA LEU A 16 9.06 -2.51 -7.25
C LEU A 16 8.18 -3.45 -6.42
N VAL A 17 6.86 -3.21 -6.38
CA VAL A 17 5.93 -4.08 -5.65
C VAL A 17 5.99 -5.49 -6.20
N MET A 18 6.01 -5.64 -7.53
CA MET A 18 6.13 -6.94 -8.18
C MET A 18 7.42 -7.66 -7.76
N LYS A 19 8.56 -6.97 -7.75
CA LYS A 19 9.84 -7.51 -7.28
C LYS A 19 9.74 -8.02 -5.83
N TYR A 20 9.15 -7.24 -4.93
CA TYR A 20 9.00 -7.62 -3.52
C TYR A 20 8.02 -8.77 -3.31
N CYS A 21 6.85 -8.69 -3.95
CA CYS A 21 5.88 -9.79 -3.97
C CYS A 21 6.51 -11.08 -4.48
N PHE A 22 7.38 -11.03 -5.48
CA PHE A 22 8.05 -12.22 -6.01
C PHE A 22 9.06 -12.81 -5.02
N LYS A 23 9.81 -11.97 -4.29
CA LYS A 23 10.70 -12.43 -3.21
C LYS A 23 9.93 -13.24 -2.15
N ILE A 24 8.77 -12.74 -1.75
CA ILE A 24 7.91 -13.42 -0.75
C ILE A 24 6.99 -14.50 -1.36
N GLY A 25 7.12 -14.78 -2.66
CA GLY A 25 6.38 -15.82 -3.37
C GLY A 25 4.95 -15.46 -3.79
N LEU A 26 4.49 -14.21 -3.59
CA LEU A 26 3.18 -13.71 -4.02
C LEU A 26 3.15 -13.28 -5.50
N TYR A 27 3.46 -14.20 -6.43
CA TYR A 27 3.58 -13.88 -7.86
C TYR A 27 2.30 -13.26 -8.46
N ARG A 28 1.13 -13.82 -8.13
CA ARG A 28 -0.16 -13.31 -8.64
C ARG A 28 -0.43 -11.89 -8.16
N GLN A 29 -0.16 -11.59 -6.88
CA GLN A 29 -0.31 -10.25 -6.32
C GLN A 29 0.62 -9.27 -7.02
N GLY A 30 1.90 -9.59 -7.19
CA GLY A 30 2.84 -8.73 -7.90
C GLY A 30 2.40 -8.38 -9.33
N LEU A 31 1.91 -9.38 -10.08
CA LEU A 31 1.40 -9.19 -11.43
C LEU A 31 0.12 -8.34 -11.48
N LEU A 32 -0.79 -8.53 -10.54
CA LEU A 32 -2.11 -7.87 -10.52
C LEU A 32 -2.16 -6.58 -9.69
N HIS A 33 -1.08 -6.26 -8.98
CA HIS A 33 -1.00 -5.09 -8.12
C HIS A 33 -1.37 -3.81 -8.89
N ASP A 34 -2.32 -3.04 -8.34
CA ASP A 34 -2.72 -1.72 -8.80
C ASP A 34 -3.12 -1.59 -10.26
N LEU A 35 -3.66 -2.65 -10.87
CA LEU A 35 -4.13 -2.56 -12.26
C LEU A 35 -5.26 -1.54 -12.45
N SER A 36 -5.97 -1.17 -11.38
CA SER A 36 -6.99 -0.12 -11.44
C SER A 36 -6.41 1.27 -11.77
N LYS A 37 -5.11 1.53 -11.50
CA LYS A 37 -4.43 2.80 -11.81
C LYS A 37 -4.37 3.12 -13.31
N TYR A 38 -4.52 2.11 -14.15
CA TYR A 38 -4.55 2.27 -15.62
C TYR A 38 -5.96 2.55 -16.15
N SER A 39 -6.99 2.46 -15.31
CA SER A 39 -8.36 2.79 -15.71
C SER A 39 -8.51 4.29 -16.01
N PRO A 40 -9.41 4.70 -16.91
CA PRO A 40 -9.67 6.12 -17.15
C PRO A 40 -10.09 6.90 -15.91
N CYS A 41 -10.77 6.25 -14.95
CA CYS A 41 -11.21 6.83 -13.68
C CYS A 41 -10.04 7.30 -12.81
N GLU A 42 -8.96 6.52 -12.75
CA GLU A 42 -7.78 6.86 -11.95
C GLU A 42 -6.73 7.61 -12.78
N PHE A 43 -6.39 7.11 -13.97
CA PHE A 43 -5.25 7.61 -14.74
C PHE A 43 -5.41 9.07 -15.19
N ARG A 44 -6.62 9.47 -15.62
CA ARG A 44 -6.88 10.85 -16.08
C ARG A 44 -6.74 11.85 -14.95
N VAL A 45 -7.26 11.50 -13.77
CA VAL A 45 -7.17 12.31 -12.55
C VAL A 45 -5.72 12.35 -12.08
N GLY A 46 -5.06 11.20 -12.01
CA GLY A 46 -3.65 11.08 -11.64
C GLY A 46 -2.74 11.92 -12.52
N ALA A 47 -2.95 11.90 -13.85
CA ALA A 47 -2.21 12.73 -14.80
C ALA A 47 -2.49 14.23 -14.63
N ARG A 48 -3.73 14.63 -14.32
CA ARG A 48 -4.11 16.04 -14.09
C ARG A 48 -3.43 16.62 -12.85
N TYR A 49 -3.45 15.86 -11.75
CA TYR A 49 -2.95 16.28 -10.44
C TYR A 49 -1.48 15.87 -10.19
N PHE A 50 -0.78 15.34 -11.19
CA PHE A 50 0.62 14.95 -11.06
C PHE A 50 1.54 16.15 -10.77
N GLN A 51 2.28 16.07 -9.66
CA GLN A 51 3.25 17.06 -9.21
C GLN A 51 4.68 16.51 -9.10
N GLY A 52 4.84 15.19 -9.00
CA GLY A 52 6.14 14.50 -8.97
C GLY A 52 6.80 14.36 -7.58
N ASN A 53 6.27 15.04 -6.55
CA ASN A 53 6.81 15.00 -5.19
C ASN A 53 5.85 14.39 -4.14
N ARG A 54 4.59 14.15 -4.49
CA ARG A 54 3.57 13.50 -3.63
C ARG A 54 2.50 12.80 -4.47
N SER A 55 1.58 12.09 -3.82
CA SER A 55 0.47 11.40 -4.49
C SER A 55 -0.45 12.38 -5.22
N PRO A 56 -0.83 12.13 -6.49
CA PRO A 56 -1.86 12.90 -7.17
C PRO A 56 -3.21 12.89 -6.44
N ASN A 57 -3.52 11.82 -5.70
CA ASN A 57 -4.76 11.70 -4.93
C ASN A 57 -4.81 12.71 -3.78
N ASP A 58 -3.67 13.02 -3.15
CA ASP A 58 -3.62 14.03 -2.08
C ASP A 58 -3.80 15.44 -2.66
N ALA A 59 -3.25 15.69 -3.85
CA ALA A 59 -3.45 16.95 -4.55
C ALA A 59 -4.90 17.12 -5.04
N GLU A 60 -5.58 16.06 -5.49
CA GLU A 60 -7.01 16.08 -5.78
C GLU A 60 -7.81 16.38 -4.52
N ARG A 61 -7.57 15.62 -3.44
CA ARG A 61 -8.28 15.78 -2.15
C ARG A 61 -8.15 17.20 -1.59
N ALA A 62 -6.97 17.82 -1.69
CA ALA A 62 -6.77 19.20 -1.27
C ALA A 62 -7.55 20.23 -2.13
N ALA A 63 -7.80 19.92 -3.40
CA ALA A 63 -8.49 20.82 -4.32
C ALA A 63 -10.01 20.69 -4.30
N THR A 64 -10.54 19.49 -4.01
CA THR A 64 -11.97 19.17 -4.17
C THR A 64 -12.63 18.69 -2.87
N GLY A 65 -11.86 18.48 -1.80
CA GLY A 65 -12.31 17.85 -0.56
C GLY A 65 -12.35 16.31 -0.62
N CYS A 66 -12.22 15.69 -1.79
CA CYS A 66 -12.28 14.24 -1.94
C CYS A 66 -11.49 13.77 -3.18
N SER A 67 -10.78 12.63 -3.06
CA SER A 67 -10.13 12.03 -4.22
C SER A 67 -11.00 10.95 -4.86
N SER A 68 -11.57 11.24 -6.03
CA SER A 68 -12.38 10.28 -6.79
C SER A 68 -11.54 9.09 -7.25
N ALA A 69 -10.28 9.34 -7.64
CA ALA A 69 -9.32 8.30 -7.98
C ALA A 69 -9.03 7.40 -6.78
N TRP A 70 -8.82 7.96 -5.58
CA TRP A 70 -8.60 7.18 -4.37
C TRP A 70 -9.81 6.31 -3.98
N LEU A 71 -11.04 6.85 -4.08
CA LEU A 71 -12.25 6.07 -3.79
C LEU A 71 -12.38 4.86 -4.71
N HIS A 72 -12.13 5.05 -6.01
CA HIS A 72 -12.12 3.94 -6.98
C HIS A 72 -11.01 2.93 -6.70
N HIS A 73 -9.83 3.42 -6.34
CA HIS A 73 -8.61 2.66 -6.11
C HIS A 73 -8.69 1.76 -4.88
N LYS A 74 -8.99 2.36 -3.72
CA LYS A 74 -9.09 1.63 -2.45
C LYS A 74 -10.21 0.58 -2.47
N GLY A 75 -11.28 0.82 -3.25
CA GLY A 75 -12.38 -0.13 -3.45
C GLY A 75 -12.10 -1.27 -4.42
N ARG A 76 -10.92 -1.33 -5.07
CA ARG A 76 -10.55 -2.39 -6.04
C ARG A 76 -9.26 -3.12 -5.69
N ASN A 77 -8.40 -2.52 -4.87
CA ASN A 77 -7.13 -3.10 -4.48
C ASN A 77 -7.18 -3.54 -3.01
N LYS A 78 -7.26 -4.86 -2.82
CA LYS A 78 -7.48 -5.51 -1.52
C LYS A 78 -6.32 -5.37 -0.53
N HIS A 79 -5.16 -4.86 -0.93
CA HIS A 79 -4.07 -4.58 -0.01
C HIS A 79 -4.23 -3.22 0.71
N HIS A 80 -5.20 -2.38 0.30
CA HIS A 80 -5.54 -1.19 1.08
C HIS A 80 -6.48 -1.57 2.22
N LEU A 81 -6.14 -1.12 3.43
CA LEU A 81 -6.94 -1.37 4.63
C LEU A 81 -8.37 -0.84 4.48
N GLU A 82 -8.58 0.25 3.73
CA GLU A 82 -9.89 0.84 3.51
C GLU A 82 -10.83 -0.05 2.67
N TYR A 83 -10.30 -1.05 1.96
CA TYR A 83 -11.11 -2.07 1.31
C TYR A 83 -11.85 -2.94 2.33
N TRP A 84 -11.29 -3.09 3.53
CA TRP A 84 -11.74 -3.99 4.58
C TRP A 84 -12.44 -3.24 5.71
N ILE A 85 -12.97 -2.05 5.45
CA ILE A 85 -13.83 -1.35 6.40
C ILE A 85 -15.28 -1.75 6.11
N ASP A 86 -15.95 -2.32 7.09
CA ASP A 86 -17.36 -2.73 7.00
C ASP A 86 -18.09 -2.45 8.32
N TYR A 87 -19.38 -2.73 8.38
CA TYR A 87 -20.17 -2.61 9.60
C TYR A 87 -19.68 -3.58 10.67
N SER A 88 -19.56 -3.08 11.89
CA SER A 88 -19.19 -3.86 13.06
C SER A 88 -20.18 -5.01 13.27
N PRO A 89 -19.69 -6.24 13.52
CA PRO A 89 -20.55 -7.37 13.86
C PRO A 89 -21.21 -7.20 15.24
N GLU A 90 -20.76 -6.23 16.05
CA GLU A 90 -21.26 -5.95 17.39
C GLU A 90 -22.64 -5.26 17.41
N GLY A 91 -23.18 -4.91 16.23
CA GLY A 91 -24.57 -4.47 16.08
C GLY A 91 -24.83 -2.99 16.39
N ASP A 92 -23.79 -2.20 16.59
CA ASP A 92 -23.86 -0.75 16.84
C ASP A 92 -23.91 0.11 15.56
N HIS A 93 -23.94 -0.54 14.39
CA HIS A 93 -23.84 0.08 13.06
C HIS A 93 -22.58 0.95 12.85
N ALA A 94 -21.56 0.84 13.70
CA ALA A 94 -20.30 1.53 13.51
C ALA A 94 -19.50 0.88 12.38
N LEU A 95 -18.64 1.65 11.73
CA LEU A 95 -17.66 1.12 10.78
C LEU A 95 -16.43 0.64 11.55
N ALA A 96 -15.97 -0.57 11.25
CA ALA A 96 -14.79 -1.19 11.84
C ALA A 96 -13.89 -1.80 10.76
N GLY A 97 -12.61 -1.96 11.08
CA GLY A 97 -11.67 -2.69 10.24
C GLY A 97 -11.87 -4.20 10.38
N MET A 98 -12.08 -4.90 9.28
CA MET A 98 -12.19 -6.35 9.20
C MET A 98 -10.81 -7.00 9.09
N GLU A 99 -10.69 -8.22 9.62
CA GLU A 99 -9.43 -8.95 9.53
C GLU A 99 -9.05 -9.23 8.08
N MET A 100 -7.88 -8.72 7.67
CA MET A 100 -7.37 -8.90 6.33
C MET A 100 -6.74 -10.29 6.17
N PRO A 101 -6.98 -10.99 5.05
CA PRO A 101 -6.20 -12.18 4.72
C PRO A 101 -4.70 -11.85 4.64
N VAL A 102 -3.87 -12.69 5.28
CA VAL A 102 -2.41 -12.49 5.45
C VAL A 102 -1.69 -12.07 4.16
N ARG A 103 -2.06 -12.65 3.01
CA ARG A 103 -1.46 -12.31 1.70
C ARG A 103 -1.63 -10.83 1.31
N TYR A 104 -2.72 -10.19 1.71
CA TYR A 104 -2.97 -8.78 1.45
C TYR A 104 -2.29 -7.86 2.46
N VAL A 105 -2.06 -8.34 3.69
CA VAL A 105 -1.18 -7.65 4.66
C VAL A 105 0.27 -7.64 4.17
N ALA A 106 0.74 -8.77 3.65
CA ALA A 106 2.08 -8.86 3.06
C ALA A 106 2.21 -8.01 1.78
N GLU A 107 1.17 -7.97 0.92
CA GLU A 107 1.15 -7.06 -0.23
C GLU A 107 1.14 -5.58 0.20
N MET A 108 0.37 -5.22 1.23
CA MET A 108 0.34 -3.88 1.82
C MET A 108 1.72 -3.45 2.35
N PHE A 109 2.43 -4.37 3.00
CA PHE A 109 3.80 -4.15 3.45
C PHE A 109 4.73 -3.85 2.27
N CYS A 110 4.69 -4.67 1.21
CA CYS A 110 5.48 -4.44 -0.01
C CYS A 110 5.14 -3.10 -0.69
N ASP A 111 3.85 -2.75 -0.75
CA ASP A 111 3.36 -1.49 -1.31
C ASP A 111 3.94 -0.27 -0.57
N ARG A 112 3.94 -0.29 0.77
CA ARG A 112 4.49 0.81 1.59
C ARG A 112 5.99 1.01 1.37
N ILE A 113 6.77 -0.07 1.27
CA ILE A 113 8.20 0.01 0.94
C ILE A 113 8.39 0.65 -0.43
N ALA A 114 7.65 0.16 -1.44
CA ALA A 114 7.77 0.67 -2.81
C ALA A 114 7.35 2.13 -2.93
N ALA A 115 6.30 2.55 -2.21
CA ALA A 115 5.87 3.95 -2.15
C ALA A 115 6.97 4.83 -1.52
N CYS A 116 7.55 4.41 -0.39
CA CYS A 116 8.64 5.13 0.25
C CYS A 116 9.85 5.29 -0.69
N LYS A 117 10.27 4.21 -1.36
CA LYS A 117 11.37 4.27 -2.33
C LYS A 117 11.07 5.16 -3.54
N THR A 118 9.83 5.11 -4.05
CA THR A 118 9.42 5.93 -5.19
C THR A 118 9.54 7.43 -4.89
N TYR A 119 9.16 7.85 -3.68
CA TYR A 119 9.17 9.28 -3.32
C TYR A 119 10.48 9.74 -2.68
N LYS A 120 11.14 8.91 -1.86
CA LYS A 120 12.39 9.27 -1.17
C LYS A 120 13.65 8.99 -1.98
N LYS A 121 13.60 8.07 -2.95
CA LYS A 121 14.74 7.71 -3.83
C LYS A 121 15.99 7.38 -3.01
N GLU A 122 17.12 8.03 -3.29
CA GLU A 122 18.40 7.85 -2.58
C GLU A 122 18.33 8.18 -1.09
N ALA A 123 17.33 8.95 -0.64
CA ALA A 123 17.13 9.26 0.77
C ALA A 123 16.32 8.19 1.53
N TYR A 124 15.95 7.08 0.87
CA TYR A 124 15.21 5.99 1.49
C TYR A 124 16.05 5.26 2.55
N GLN A 125 15.43 4.98 3.69
CA GLN A 125 15.93 4.14 4.77
C GLN A 125 14.86 3.10 5.13
N ASP A 126 15.26 1.93 5.63
CA ASP A 126 14.32 0.84 5.97
C ASP A 126 13.30 1.23 7.06
N ARG A 127 13.66 2.19 7.91
CA ARG A 127 12.77 2.86 8.88
C ARG A 127 11.59 3.60 8.24
N ASP A 128 11.69 4.04 6.99
CA ASP A 128 10.76 5.01 6.41
C ASP A 128 9.32 4.48 6.31
N ALA A 129 9.16 3.20 6.01
CA ALA A 129 7.83 2.59 5.92
C ALA A 129 7.15 2.52 7.30
N TYR A 130 7.94 2.24 8.35
CA TYR A 130 7.49 2.26 9.74
C TYR A 130 7.08 3.68 10.15
N ASP A 131 7.95 4.67 9.93
CA ASP A 131 7.67 6.07 10.28
C ASP A 131 6.46 6.65 9.53
N TYR A 132 6.27 6.24 8.27
CA TYR A 132 5.08 6.61 7.51
C TYR A 132 3.80 6.02 8.11
N TYR A 133 3.83 4.75 8.52
CA TYR A 133 2.70 4.11 9.17
C TYR A 133 2.37 4.76 10.52
N MET A 134 3.38 5.00 11.37
CA MET A 134 3.19 5.53 12.71
C MET A 134 2.52 6.90 12.75
N LYS A 135 2.74 7.75 11.73
CA LYS A 135 2.08 9.07 11.63
C LYS A 135 0.56 9.01 11.58
N SER A 136 0.01 7.91 11.09
CA SER A 136 -1.43 7.73 10.89
C SER A 136 -1.99 6.54 11.65
N ARG A 137 -1.19 5.90 12.50
CA ARG A 137 -1.53 4.67 13.24
C ARG A 137 -2.86 4.81 13.97
N ASP A 138 -3.02 5.88 14.74
CA ASP A 138 -4.19 6.11 15.58
C ASP A 138 -5.44 6.56 14.80
N HIS A 139 -5.31 6.77 13.48
CA HIS A 139 -6.41 7.13 12.59
C HIS A 139 -6.88 5.95 11.72
N TYR A 140 -6.16 4.83 11.70
CA TYR A 140 -6.53 3.68 10.88
C TYR A 140 -7.61 2.83 11.56
N LEU A 141 -8.68 2.55 10.82
CA LEU A 141 -9.64 1.51 11.16
C LEU A 141 -9.08 0.16 10.69
N LEU A 142 -8.25 -0.45 11.53
CA LEU A 142 -7.62 -1.75 11.28
C LEU A 142 -8.06 -2.77 12.31
N HIS A 143 -8.30 -4.00 11.87
CA HIS A 143 -8.51 -5.11 12.79
C HIS A 143 -7.24 -5.37 13.63
N PRO A 144 -7.35 -5.64 14.95
CA PRO A 144 -6.19 -5.83 15.83
C PRO A 144 -5.15 -6.84 15.31
N ASN A 145 -5.59 -8.00 14.80
CA ASN A 145 -4.66 -9.00 14.25
C ASN A 145 -3.93 -8.52 12.99
N THR A 146 -4.63 -7.77 12.13
CA THR A 146 -4.03 -7.19 10.92
C THR A 146 -3.02 -6.11 11.27
N GLN A 147 -3.36 -5.27 12.24
CA GLN A 147 -2.46 -4.25 12.78
C GLN A 147 -1.21 -4.89 13.38
N ALA A 148 -1.36 -5.87 14.26
CA ALA A 148 -0.24 -6.56 14.91
C ALA A 148 0.71 -7.19 13.88
N LEU A 149 0.17 -7.88 12.86
CA LEU A 149 0.99 -8.44 11.80
C LEU A 149 1.72 -7.35 11.00
N LEU A 150 1.03 -6.28 10.59
CA LEU A 150 1.66 -5.20 9.83
C LEU A 150 2.77 -4.51 10.66
N GLU A 151 2.51 -4.19 11.92
CA GLU A 151 3.47 -3.58 12.84
C GLU A 151 4.69 -4.48 13.03
N GLN A 152 4.49 -5.78 13.23
CA GLN A 152 5.59 -6.74 13.35
C GLN A 152 6.49 -6.72 12.10
N LEU A 153 5.91 -6.73 10.90
CA LEU A 153 6.68 -6.71 9.65
C LEU A 153 7.43 -5.39 9.44
N LEU A 154 6.80 -4.25 9.75
CA LEU A 154 7.44 -2.93 9.63
C LEU A 154 8.56 -2.75 10.67
N SER A 155 8.37 -3.22 11.90
CA SER A 155 9.42 -3.21 12.92
C SER A 155 10.58 -4.12 12.51
N MET A 156 10.30 -5.31 11.99
CA MET A 156 11.34 -6.21 11.50
C MET A 156 12.13 -5.60 10.34
N LEU A 157 11.45 -4.92 9.40
CA LEU A 157 12.11 -4.18 8.32
C LEU A 157 13.07 -3.11 8.88
N MET A 158 12.58 -2.31 9.83
CA MET A 158 13.37 -1.25 10.46
C MET A 158 14.61 -1.80 11.19
N GLU A 159 14.46 -2.92 11.90
CA GLU A 159 15.51 -3.49 12.76
C GLU A 159 16.50 -4.40 12.03
N ARG A 160 16.00 -5.17 11.06
CA ARG A 160 16.74 -6.27 10.43
C ARG A 160 16.95 -6.09 8.93
N GLY A 161 16.28 -5.13 8.30
CA GLY A 161 16.40 -4.83 6.87
C GLY A 161 15.56 -5.74 5.96
N GLU A 162 15.57 -5.42 4.66
CA GLU A 162 14.74 -6.06 3.64
C GLU A 162 14.97 -7.58 3.52
N GLU A 163 16.22 -8.04 3.52
CA GLU A 163 16.55 -9.44 3.20
C GLU A 163 15.97 -10.41 4.24
N GLN A 164 16.29 -10.18 5.51
CA GLN A 164 15.79 -10.96 6.64
C GLN A 164 14.27 -10.90 6.73
N THR A 165 13.69 -9.71 6.52
CA THR A 165 12.24 -9.52 6.61
C THR A 165 11.50 -10.24 5.49
N PHE A 166 11.98 -10.16 4.24
CA PHE A 166 11.35 -10.89 3.14
C PHE A 166 11.50 -12.41 3.27
N ALA A 167 12.63 -12.90 3.77
CA ALA A 167 12.80 -14.32 4.06
C ALA A 167 11.80 -14.79 5.14
N TYR A 168 11.66 -14.03 6.22
CA TYR A 168 10.67 -14.31 7.27
C TYR A 168 9.24 -14.31 6.73
N ILE A 169 8.85 -13.31 5.93
CA ILE A 169 7.51 -13.26 5.33
C ILE A 169 7.26 -14.48 4.43
N ARG A 170 8.24 -14.85 3.60
CA ARG A 170 8.12 -15.99 2.69
C ARG A 170 7.88 -17.29 3.46
N HIS A 171 8.72 -17.58 4.44
CA HIS A 171 8.78 -18.89 5.08
C HIS A 171 7.83 -19.02 6.27
N GLU A 172 7.78 -18.02 7.14
CA GLU A 172 7.03 -18.11 8.41
C GLU A 172 5.61 -17.53 8.29
N VAL A 173 5.43 -16.42 7.57
CA VAL A 173 4.12 -15.77 7.44
C VAL A 173 3.27 -16.40 6.34
N LEU A 174 3.89 -16.73 5.19
CA LEU A 174 3.19 -17.26 4.02
C LEU A 174 3.36 -18.78 3.83
N GLY A 175 4.26 -19.43 4.59
CA GLY A 175 4.48 -20.87 4.49
C GLY A 175 5.01 -21.33 3.12
N ARG A 176 5.70 -20.45 2.37
CA ARG A 176 6.21 -20.76 1.03
C ARG A 176 7.64 -21.28 1.11
N ARG A 177 7.91 -22.38 0.42
CA ARG A 177 9.27 -22.92 0.21
C ARG A 177 9.89 -22.19 -0.98
#